data_AF-A0A380EDP9-F1
#
_entry.id   AF-A0A380EDP9-F1
#
_cell.length_a   1.000
_cell.length_b   1.000
_cell.length_c   1.000
_cell.angle_alpha   90.00
_cell.angle_beta   90.00
_cell.angle_gamma   90.00
#
_symmetry.space_group_name_H-M   'P 1'
#
loop_
_entity.id
_entity.type
_entity.pdbx_description
1 polymer ?
#
loop_
_entity_poly.entity_id
_entity_poly.type
_entity_poly.pdbx_seq_one_letter_code
_entity_poly.pdbx_strand_id
1 'polypeptide(L)'
;MKGYPYYIKKEKITLKELDYKLRKHLIEKYGLYKTISKDGRVKISLKDGSFYNLDLRSKLKFKYMGEVIESKQIKDIEVNLK
;
A
#
# COMPACT_ATOMS: atom_id res chain seq x y z
N MET A 1 12.01 -13.78 2.73
CA MET A 1 10.96 -12.72 2.75
C MET A 1 9.79 -13.20 1.90
N LYS A 2 8.55 -13.02 2.36
CA LYS A 2 7.34 -13.44 1.62
C LYS A 2 6.87 -12.28 0.75
N GLY A 3 6.73 -12.50 -0.56
CA GLY A 3 6.25 -11.47 -1.50
C GLY A 3 4.72 -11.44 -1.60
N TYR A 4 4.15 -10.25 -1.77
CA TYR A 4 2.70 -10.00 -1.89
C TYR A 4 2.41 -9.28 -3.22
N PRO A 5 2.36 -10.00 -4.36
CA PRO A 5 2.27 -9.38 -5.69
C PRO A 5 0.95 -8.61 -5.88
N TYR A 6 1.06 -7.37 -6.37
CA TYR A 6 -0.09 -6.51 -6.68
C TYR A 6 0.19 -5.69 -7.94
N TYR A 7 -0.81 -5.55 -8.83
CA TYR A 7 -0.68 -4.87 -10.13
C TYR A 7 -1.51 -3.58 -10.20
N ILE A 8 -0.89 -2.49 -10.62
CA ILE A 8 -1.56 -1.19 -10.84
C ILE A 8 -1.73 -0.99 -12.35
N LYS A 9 -2.99 -0.87 -12.80
CA LYS A 9 -3.33 -0.66 -14.23
C LYS A 9 -3.58 0.80 -14.62
N LYS A 10 -3.83 1.68 -13.66
CA LYS A 10 -4.18 3.10 -13.91
C LYS A 10 -2.92 3.97 -13.98
N GLU A 11 -2.90 4.93 -14.90
CA GLU A 11 -1.77 5.87 -15.01
C GLU A 11 -1.60 6.76 -13.79
N LYS A 12 -2.70 7.36 -13.29
CA LYS A 12 -2.72 8.15 -12.04
C LYS A 12 -3.61 7.46 -11.01
N ILE A 13 -3.15 7.41 -9.76
CA ILE A 13 -3.86 6.79 -8.66
C ILE A 13 -3.70 7.64 -7.40
N THR A 14 -4.78 7.85 -6.64
CA THR A 14 -4.67 8.53 -5.34
C THR A 14 -4.06 7.58 -4.32
N LEU A 15 -3.34 8.11 -3.33
CA LEU A 15 -2.83 7.29 -2.23
C LEU A 15 -3.98 6.63 -1.44
N LYS A 16 -5.14 7.28 -1.37
CA LYS A 16 -6.39 6.69 -0.84
C LYS A 16 -6.83 5.46 -1.62
N GLU A 17 -6.90 5.55 -2.95
CA GLU A 17 -7.30 4.41 -3.80
C GLU A 17 -6.28 3.27 -3.68
N LEU A 18 -4.99 3.60 -3.65
CA LEU A 18 -3.92 2.63 -3.52
C LEU A 18 -3.95 1.92 -2.16
N ASP A 19 -4.04 2.66 -1.04
CA ASP A 19 -4.18 2.10 0.32
C ASP A 19 -5.40 1.17 0.41
N TYR A 20 -6.56 1.61 -0.08
CA TYR A 20 -7.78 0.80 -0.05
C TYR A 20 -7.63 -0.51 -0.82
N LYS A 21 -7.11 -0.46 -2.05
CA LYS A 21 -6.95 -1.66 -2.88
C LYS A 21 -5.89 -2.62 -2.34
N LEU A 22 -4.79 -2.11 -1.81
CA LEU A 22 -3.75 -2.92 -1.17
C LEU A 22 -4.31 -3.63 0.07
N ARG A 23 -5.00 -2.92 0.97
CA ARG A 23 -5.63 -3.54 2.14
C ARG A 23 -6.69 -4.55 1.75
N LYS A 24 -7.54 -4.25 0.77
CA LYS A 24 -8.55 -5.20 0.25
C LYS A 24 -7.88 -6.49 -0.25
N HIS A 25 -6.83 -6.36 -1.07
CA HIS A 25 -6.06 -7.50 -1.56
C HIS A 25 -5.44 -8.31 -0.41
N LEU A 26 -4.84 -7.64 0.59
CA LEU A 26 -4.24 -8.29 1.76
C LEU A 26 -5.27 -9.02 2.64
N ILE A 27 -6.47 -8.46 2.80
CA ILE A 27 -7.58 -9.10 3.52
C ILE A 27 -8.05 -10.34 2.77
N GLU A 28 -8.29 -10.24 1.46
CA GLU A 28 -8.89 -11.30 0.65
C GLU A 28 -7.94 -12.46 0.37
N LYS A 29 -6.65 -12.18 0.13
CA LYS A 29 -5.66 -13.19 -0.28
C LYS A 29 -4.80 -13.71 0.86
N TYR A 30 -4.61 -12.90 1.91
CA TYR A 30 -3.67 -13.21 2.98
C TYR A 30 -4.29 -13.13 4.37
N GLY A 31 -5.54 -12.69 4.52
CA GLY A 31 -6.24 -12.69 5.80
C GLY A 31 -5.80 -11.58 6.75
N LEU A 32 -5.29 -10.45 6.25
CA LEU A 32 -5.08 -9.25 7.05
C LEU A 32 -6.35 -8.88 7.84
N TYR A 33 -6.21 -8.53 9.13
CA TYR A 33 -7.29 -8.25 10.08
C TYR A 33 -8.17 -9.44 10.47
N LYS A 34 -7.92 -10.64 9.94
CA LYS A 34 -8.65 -11.86 10.26
C LYS A 34 -7.73 -12.90 10.90
N THR A 35 -6.77 -13.39 10.13
CA THR A 35 -5.80 -14.42 10.55
C THR A 35 -4.39 -13.87 10.70
N ILE A 36 -4.06 -12.79 9.98
CA ILE A 36 -2.78 -12.07 10.10
C ILE A 36 -2.97 -10.78 10.91
N SER A 37 -1.99 -10.50 11.77
CA SER A 37 -1.96 -9.30 12.61
C SER A 37 -2.04 -8.02 11.79
N LYS A 38 -2.64 -6.99 12.40
CA LYS A 38 -2.60 -5.61 11.88
C LYS A 38 -1.22 -4.96 12.01
N ASP A 39 -0.29 -5.62 12.68
CA ASP A 39 1.05 -5.14 12.99
C ASP A 39 1.96 -5.22 11.76
N GLY A 40 1.66 -4.37 10.78
CA GLY A 40 2.41 -4.34 9.53
C GLY A 40 2.45 -2.96 8.91
N ARG A 41 3.23 -2.85 7.85
CA ARG A 41 3.35 -1.62 7.07
C ARG A 41 3.45 -1.94 5.58
N VAL A 42 2.99 -0.99 4.77
CA VAL A 42 3.23 -0.99 3.34
C VAL A 42 4.10 0.20 2.99
N LYS A 43 5.28 -0.08 2.42
CA LYS A 43 6.18 0.94 1.90
C LYS A 43 5.99 1.03 0.40
N ILE A 44 5.64 2.21 -0.10
CA ILE A 44 5.56 2.50 -1.53
C ILE A 44 6.76 3.37 -1.86
N SER A 45 7.74 2.81 -2.56
CA SER A 45 8.95 3.53 -2.96
C SER A 45 8.77 4.10 -4.37
N LEU A 46 9.13 5.37 -4.53
CA LEU A 46 9.12 6.06 -5.81
C LEU A 46 10.51 6.04 -6.46
N LYS A 47 10.55 6.29 -7.77
CA LYS A 47 11.79 6.32 -8.56
C LYS A 47 12.74 7.45 -8.18
N ASP A 48 12.21 8.56 -7.67
CA ASP A 48 12.99 9.70 -7.17
C ASP A 48 13.62 9.46 -5.78
N GLY A 49 13.39 8.29 -5.18
CA GLY A 49 13.89 7.92 -3.86
C GLY A 49 12.97 8.29 -2.70
N SER A 50 11.91 9.07 -2.94
CA SER A 50 10.88 9.34 -1.94
C SER A 50 10.02 8.10 -1.69
N PHE A 51 9.29 8.09 -0.57
CA PHE A 51 8.43 6.96 -0.24
C PHE A 51 7.23 7.36 0.63
N TYR A 52 6.17 6.57 0.53
CA TYR A 52 5.04 6.58 1.44
C TYR A 52 5.10 5.35 2.35
N ASN A 53 4.87 5.56 3.64
CA ASN A 53 4.78 4.48 4.62
C ASN A 53 3.38 4.43 5.20
N LEU A 54 2.64 3.37 4.87
CA LEU A 54 1.27 3.14 5.28
C LEU A 54 1.26 2.17 6.46
N ASP A 55 0.92 2.67 7.64
CA ASP A 55 0.73 1.84 8.83
C ASP A 55 -0.59 1.06 8.72
N LEU A 56 -0.52 -0.27 8.80
CA LEU A 56 -1.71 -1.12 8.71
C LEU A 56 -2.55 -1.13 9.99
N ARG A 57 -2.01 -0.64 11.12
CA ARG A 57 -2.73 -0.53 12.39
C ARG A 57 -3.73 0.63 12.40
N SER A 58 -3.46 1.67 11.63
CA SER A 58 -4.23 2.91 11.59
C SER A 58 -4.81 3.18 10.20
N LYS A 59 -5.83 4.04 10.16
CA LYS A 59 -6.39 4.53 8.89
C LYS A 59 -5.42 5.52 8.24
N LEU A 60 -5.46 5.62 6.91
CA LEU A 60 -4.71 6.64 6.17
C LEU A 60 -5.04 8.04 6.72
N LYS A 61 -4.02 8.85 7.01
CA LYS A 61 -4.23 10.23 7.50
C LYS A 61 -4.87 11.08 6.41
N PHE A 62 -5.86 11.90 6.78
CA PHE A 62 -6.64 12.72 5.84
C PHE A 62 -5.78 13.59 4.90
N LYS A 63 -4.69 14.18 5.42
CA LYS A 63 -3.77 14.99 4.62
C LYS A 63 -3.16 14.26 3.41
N TYR A 64 -3.09 12.92 3.45
CA TYR A 64 -2.55 12.13 2.36
C TYR A 64 -3.61 11.53 1.42
N MET A 65 -4.90 11.69 1.73
CA MET A 65 -5.97 11.08 0.91
C MET A 65 -6.10 11.73 -0.48
N GLY A 66 -5.72 13.00 -0.60
CA GLY A 66 -5.75 13.76 -1.86
C GLY A 66 -4.48 13.64 -2.70
N GLU A 67 -3.42 13.02 -2.18
CA GLU A 67 -2.16 12.84 -2.90
C GLU A 67 -2.37 11.96 -4.13
N VAL A 68 -1.96 12.45 -5.29
CA VAL A 68 -2.04 11.73 -6.57
C VAL A 68 -0.64 11.28 -6.96
N ILE A 69 -0.50 9.99 -7.22
CA ILE A 69 0.75 9.38 -7.65
C ILE A 69 0.59 8.91 -9.10
N GLU A 70 1.56 9.25 -9.94
CA GLU A 70 1.70 8.60 -11.23
C GLU A 70 2.24 7.18 -11.02
N SER A 71 1.47 6.17 -11.43
CA SER A 71 1.84 4.75 -11.28
C SER A 71 3.21 4.42 -11.87
N LYS A 72 3.61 5.08 -12.95
CA LYS A 72 4.92 4.93 -13.60
C LYS A 72 6.08 5.39 -12.72
N GLN A 73 5.82 6.23 -11.71
CA GLN A 73 6.81 6.69 -10.72
C GLN A 73 6.98 5.72 -9.57
N ILE A 74 6.07 4.75 -9.39
CA ILE A 74 6.23 3.72 -8.37
C ILE A 74 7.33 2.78 -8.82
N LYS A 75 8.37 2.65 -7.98
CA LYS A 75 9.47 1.72 -8.18
C LYS A 75 9.07 0.34 -7.68
N ASP A 76 8.60 0.27 -6.44
CA ASP A 76 8.23 -0.97 -5.77
C ASP A 76 7.27 -0.73 -4.60
N ILE A 77 6.53 -1.78 -4.24
CA ILE A 77 5.64 -1.80 -3.09
C ILE A 77 6.05 -2.99 -2.22
N GLU A 78 6.52 -2.69 -1.02
CA GLU A 78 6.97 -3.68 -0.04
C GLU A 78 5.94 -3.80 1.08
N VAL A 79 5.38 -4.99 1.25
CA VAL A 79 4.43 -5.29 2.33
C VAL A 79 5.16 -6.10 3.40
N ASN A 80 5.22 -5.55 4.60
CA ASN A 80 5.77 -6.22 5.78
C ASN A 80 4.63 -6.51 6.75
N LEU A 81 4.21 -7.77 6.82
CA LEU A 81 3.27 -8.27 7.83
C LEU A 81 4.08 -8.97 8.93
N LYS A 82 3.76 -8.70 10.19
CA LYS A 82 4.31 -9.42 11.35
C LYS A 82 3.39 -10.54 11.79
#